data_AF-A0A3S5BFC7-F1
#
_entry.id   AF-A0A3S5BFC7-F1
#
_cell.length_a   1.000
_cell.length_b   1.000
_cell.length_c   1.000
_cell.angle_alpha   90.00
_cell.angle_beta   90.00
_cell.angle_gamma   90.00
#
_symmetry.space_group_name_H-M   'P 1'
#
loop_
_entity.id
_entity.type
_entity.pdbx_description
1 polymer ?
#
loop_
_entity_poly.entity_id
_entity_poly.type
_entity_poly.pdbx_seq_one_letter_code
_entity_poly.pdbx_strand_id
1 'polypeptide(L)'
;MTEKNNLMKKDDLTAYTELFIKCGSEEYIPSPQAYSPLYIRLYSALLKGDKPEFLSIDDIAFLPESTLEDMSYSSTNSFDRYLMANYISPFELSYPLPIPKEDLKYQYLNQYLCLKYGKTSQESDSFKTDRAFKDVLSLFPKKHRDSFGSKENKKYRSSFFKLMTLNFKLSRVNEKWKDHARRASLSNSPHYHMDTIIAFNGLDSEVSKQASATFMTLFYELDQSSPDGDDFQQSRNIVVIPSALHLIDFSVRDSLVETWCEGLDSDERVEETFGGITSTHKKIETQVNYDDPHHHFCDVLRTAILCNVHYNKLLAKREFENTIYKNDECEQVFRLLLKSMPWYVKPLGRAELTGQIIESIPSIKETLSNNVFNEQIWSIAKHLKPLLIDRIPSLSDSAANNLSVLFVVLCKRKFPRVRGSLQGANRPYSLWKALKDGHSKVNSESMSLWEYESIYRPSLLHMMELVSLLVIWKSDNTINRFEQFVQFRKEILDTQIMVNDALDGEHHSHVIKLANILSLQKDPLGNSSDEPVFMRFWKKADPKIKSLRKHVDEHLKRKSLRWPS
;
A
#
# COMPACT_ATOMS: atom_id res chain seq x y z
N MET A 1 -20.53 0.41 45.64
CA MET A 1 -20.19 -0.37 44.43
C MET A 1 -19.22 0.45 43.63
N THR A 2 -17.94 0.15 43.76
CA THR A 2 -16.82 0.86 43.15
C THR A 2 -16.59 0.29 41.76
N GLU A 3 -16.81 1.10 40.72
CA GLU A 3 -16.37 0.79 39.37
C GLU A 3 -14.85 0.60 39.36
N LYS A 4 -14.41 -0.62 39.04
CA LYS A 4 -13.00 -0.89 38.79
C LYS A 4 -12.61 -0.20 37.48
N ASN A 5 -11.93 0.93 37.60
CA ASN A 5 -11.14 1.54 36.53
C ASN A 5 -10.14 0.52 36.00
N ASN A 6 -10.45 -0.10 34.86
CA ASN A 6 -9.48 -0.87 34.09
C ASN A 6 -8.61 0.12 33.30
N LEU A 7 -7.59 0.67 33.98
CA LEU A 7 -6.44 1.25 33.28
C LEU A 7 -5.81 0.19 32.37
N MET A 8 -5.47 0.57 31.14
CA MET A 8 -4.76 -0.29 30.20
C MET A 8 -3.46 -0.77 30.84
N LYS A 9 -3.29 -2.08 30.96
CA LYS A 9 -2.03 -2.63 31.46
C LYS A 9 -0.96 -2.40 30.40
N LYS A 10 0.22 -1.95 30.82
CA LYS A 10 1.40 -1.72 29.97
C LYS A 10 1.63 -2.87 28.98
N ASP A 11 1.40 -4.10 29.43
CA ASP A 11 1.55 -5.33 28.65
C ASP A 11 0.59 -5.42 27.45
N ASP A 12 -0.63 -4.88 27.53
CA ASP A 12 -1.61 -4.89 26.43
C ASP A 12 -1.23 -3.88 25.34
N LEU A 13 -0.67 -2.72 25.72
CA LEU A 13 -0.13 -1.72 24.78
C LEU A 13 1.13 -2.23 24.09
N THR A 14 2.02 -2.89 24.86
CA THR A 14 3.23 -3.52 24.31
C THR A 14 2.86 -4.66 23.38
N ALA A 15 1.90 -5.52 23.72
CA ALA A 15 1.40 -6.55 22.81
C ALA A 15 0.76 -5.95 21.55
N TYR A 16 0.03 -4.83 21.67
CA TYR A 16 -0.56 -4.10 20.55
C TYR A 16 0.53 -3.59 19.58
N THR A 17 1.50 -2.83 20.09
CA THR A 17 2.59 -2.28 19.27
C THR A 17 3.53 -3.37 18.75
N GLU A 18 3.86 -4.39 19.55
CA GLU A 18 4.66 -5.52 19.08
C GLU A 18 3.97 -6.30 17.97
N LEU A 19 2.63 -6.43 17.98
CA LEU A 19 1.91 -7.09 16.91
C LEU A 19 1.91 -6.26 15.63
N PHE A 20 1.78 -4.93 15.73
CA PHE A 20 1.96 -4.01 14.61
C PHE A 20 3.39 -4.02 14.03
N ILE A 21 4.41 -4.21 14.87
CA ILE A 21 5.82 -4.27 14.45
C ILE A 21 6.20 -5.67 13.91
N LYS A 22 5.73 -6.75 14.56
CA LYS A 22 6.05 -8.15 14.21
C LYS A 22 5.41 -8.61 12.91
N CYS A 23 4.34 -7.97 12.44
CA CYS A 23 3.62 -8.44 11.27
C CYS A 23 4.23 -8.05 9.91
N GLY A 24 5.27 -7.21 9.86
CA GLY A 24 6.32 -7.18 8.82
C GLY A 24 5.92 -7.29 7.33
N SER A 25 4.77 -6.76 6.90
CA SER A 25 4.29 -6.91 5.51
C SER A 25 3.87 -5.59 4.85
N GLU A 26 4.04 -5.45 3.54
CA GLU A 26 3.57 -4.34 2.71
C GLU A 26 2.06 -4.05 2.80
N GLU A 27 1.30 -4.95 3.41
CA GLU A 27 -0.15 -4.87 3.59
C GLU A 27 -0.54 -4.03 4.81
N TYR A 28 0.43 -3.54 5.57
CA TYR A 28 0.25 -2.64 6.70
C TYR A 28 0.48 -1.19 6.28
N ILE A 29 -0.58 -0.47 5.91
CA ILE A 29 -0.59 0.99 6.12
C ILE A 29 -1.84 1.32 6.94
N PRO A 30 -1.71 1.85 8.17
CA PRO A 30 -0.62 2.70 8.66
C PRO A 30 0.02 2.13 9.94
N SER A 31 1.25 1.63 9.85
CA SER A 31 2.16 1.66 11.01
C SER A 31 3.21 2.73 10.75
N PRO A 32 2.96 4.00 11.14
CA PRO A 32 3.99 5.04 11.07
C PRO A 32 5.28 4.63 11.80
N GLN A 33 5.12 3.77 12.80
CA GLN A 33 6.17 3.16 13.60
C GLN A 33 7.08 2.24 12.79
N ALA A 34 6.60 1.49 11.81
CA ALA A 34 7.51 0.63 11.05
C ALA A 34 8.46 1.46 10.16
N TYR A 35 7.98 2.56 9.56
CA TYR A 35 8.71 3.20 8.45
C TYR A 35 9.45 4.49 8.81
N SER A 36 9.49 4.84 10.10
CA SER A 36 10.27 5.97 10.59
C SER A 36 10.95 5.65 11.91
N PRO A 37 12.30 5.65 11.94
CA PRO A 37 13.08 5.47 13.18
C PRO A 37 12.66 6.42 14.30
N LEU A 38 12.09 7.58 13.97
CA LEU A 38 11.63 8.58 14.92
C LEU A 38 10.23 8.27 15.47
N TYR A 39 9.36 7.66 14.65
CA TYR A 39 8.12 7.07 15.17
C TYR A 39 8.40 5.82 16.02
N ILE A 40 9.39 4.99 15.68
CA ILE A 40 9.84 3.88 16.55
C ILE A 40 10.27 4.42 17.91
N ARG A 41 11.11 5.46 17.93
CA ARG A 41 11.60 6.08 19.18
C ARG A 41 10.48 6.70 20.00
N LEU A 42 9.57 7.45 19.36
CA LEU A 42 8.38 8.02 19.97
C LEU A 42 7.54 6.94 20.66
N TYR A 43 7.13 5.92 19.91
CA TYR A 43 6.27 4.86 20.45
C TYR A 43 7.02 3.97 21.44
N SER A 44 8.31 3.71 21.25
CA SER A 44 9.13 2.98 22.22
C SER A 44 9.26 3.71 23.56
N ALA A 45 9.34 5.05 23.55
CA ALA A 45 9.33 5.85 24.77
C ALA A 45 7.95 5.82 25.45
N LEU A 46 6.88 6.06 24.68
CA LEU A 46 5.49 5.96 25.19
C LEU A 46 5.20 4.58 25.78
N LEU A 47 5.67 3.50 25.14
CA LEU A 47 5.55 2.12 25.61
C LEU A 47 6.27 1.85 26.92
N LYS A 48 7.40 2.53 27.16
CA LYS A 48 8.14 2.41 28.41
C LYS A 48 7.52 3.23 29.54
N GLY A 49 6.56 4.11 29.23
CA GLY A 49 6.02 5.12 30.14
C GLY A 49 6.92 6.35 30.23
N ASP A 50 7.89 6.47 29.32
CA ASP A 50 8.83 7.56 29.26
C ASP A 50 8.29 8.68 28.37
N LYS A 51 8.72 9.92 28.62
CA LYS A 51 8.48 11.00 27.66
C LYS A 51 9.26 10.69 26.38
N PRO A 52 8.63 10.81 25.19
CA PRO A 52 9.36 10.75 23.94
C PRO A 52 10.54 11.70 23.96
N GLU A 53 11.71 11.22 23.50
CA GLU A 53 12.86 12.09 23.29
C GLU A 53 12.40 13.31 22.47
N PHE A 54 12.57 14.48 23.06
CA PHE A 54 12.53 15.70 22.27
C PHE A 54 13.67 15.58 21.27
N LEU A 55 13.36 15.73 19.98
CA LEU A 55 14.41 16.11 19.04
C LEU A 55 15.03 17.39 19.61
N SER A 56 16.27 17.28 20.08
CA SER A 56 16.99 18.44 20.58
C SER A 56 17.20 19.39 19.41
N ILE A 57 17.26 20.69 19.67
CA ILE A 57 17.56 21.68 18.61
C ILE A 57 18.86 21.29 17.89
N ASP A 58 19.81 20.66 18.60
CA ASP A 58 21.07 20.16 18.05
C ASP A 58 20.86 18.99 17.06
N ASP A 59 19.90 18.10 17.31
CA ASP A 59 19.55 16.99 16.40
C ASP A 59 18.89 17.44 15.09
N ILE A 60 18.43 18.70 15.02
CA ILE A 60 17.75 19.29 13.86
C ILE A 60 18.44 20.57 13.38
N ALA A 61 19.61 20.92 13.91
CA ALA A 61 20.34 22.15 13.61
C ALA A 61 20.75 22.28 12.13
N PHE A 62 20.69 21.18 11.38
CA PHE A 62 20.92 21.15 9.93
C PHE A 62 19.71 21.62 9.10
N LEU A 63 18.55 21.84 9.72
CA LEU A 63 17.35 22.33 9.04
C LEU A 63 17.45 23.84 8.75
N PRO A 64 16.72 24.36 7.75
CA PRO A 64 16.68 25.79 7.46
C PRO A 64 16.25 26.63 8.67
N GLU A 65 16.84 27.81 8.85
CA GLU A 65 16.57 28.73 9.98
C GLU A 65 15.08 29.05 10.14
N SER A 66 14.36 29.26 9.04
CA SER A 66 12.91 29.46 9.05
C SER A 66 12.13 28.25 9.60
N THR A 67 12.63 27.03 9.40
CA THR A 67 12.02 25.81 9.94
C THR A 67 12.27 25.70 11.44
N LEU A 68 13.47 26.09 11.90
CA LEU A 68 13.83 26.14 13.31
C LEU A 68 13.01 27.19 14.07
N GLU A 69 12.83 28.37 13.47
CA GLU A 69 11.93 29.41 13.97
C GLU A 69 10.50 28.88 14.06
N ASP A 70 9.93 28.35 12.97
CA ASP A 70 8.58 27.79 12.95
C ASP A 70 8.38 26.72 14.04
N MET A 71 9.37 25.83 14.22
CA MET A 71 9.32 24.80 15.27
C MET A 71 9.31 25.42 16.66
N SER A 72 10.14 26.44 16.90
CA SER A 72 10.22 27.12 18.19
C SER A 72 8.91 27.84 18.56
N TYR A 73 8.20 28.37 17.56
CA TYR A 73 6.97 29.14 17.73
C TYR A 73 5.67 28.31 17.74
N SER A 74 5.64 27.15 17.05
CA SER A 74 4.38 26.49 16.70
C SER A 74 4.21 25.07 17.25
N SER A 75 5.30 24.42 17.66
CA SER A 75 5.26 23.01 18.09
C SER A 75 5.13 22.89 19.62
N THR A 76 4.03 22.27 20.07
CA THR A 76 3.76 22.10 21.51
C THR A 76 4.14 20.71 22.04
N ASN A 77 4.41 19.75 21.14
CA ASN A 77 4.78 18.39 21.49
C ASN A 77 5.88 17.83 20.55
N SER A 78 6.57 16.78 20.99
CA SER A 78 7.67 16.14 20.23
C SER A 78 7.24 15.61 18.87
N PHE A 79 5.94 15.31 18.70
CA PHE A 79 5.38 14.80 17.46
C PHE A 79 5.25 15.88 16.38
N ASP A 80 4.72 17.05 16.75
CA ASP A 80 4.64 18.21 15.86
C ASP A 80 6.04 18.62 15.40
N ARG A 81 7.03 18.61 16.30
CA ARG A 81 8.45 18.84 15.94
C ARG A 81 8.97 17.82 14.95
N TYR A 82 8.65 16.55 15.15
CA TYR A 82 9.03 15.52 14.20
C TYR A 82 8.39 15.73 12.82
N LEU A 83 7.08 16.03 12.76
CA LEU A 83 6.42 16.33 11.49
C LEU A 83 7.06 17.56 10.84
N MET A 84 7.28 18.64 11.58
CA MET A 84 7.97 19.84 11.09
C MET A 84 9.42 19.59 10.68
N ALA A 85 10.09 18.57 11.21
CA ALA A 85 11.44 18.20 10.77
C ALA A 85 11.43 17.55 9.38
N ASN A 86 10.31 16.90 9.03
CA ASN A 86 10.11 16.28 7.72
C ASN A 86 9.40 17.21 6.73
N TYR A 87 8.68 18.23 7.22
CA TYR A 87 7.98 19.21 6.40
C TYR A 87 8.45 20.61 6.75
N ILE A 88 9.02 21.32 5.78
CA ILE A 88 9.50 22.71 5.87
C ILE A 88 8.31 23.70 6.04
N SER A 89 7.41 23.47 6.99
CA SER A 89 6.17 24.23 7.24
C SER A 89 5.66 23.99 8.68
N PRO A 90 5.05 25.01 9.34
CA PRO A 90 4.29 24.82 10.58
C PRO A 90 3.21 23.77 10.36
N PHE A 91 3.34 22.65 11.07
CA PHE A 91 2.37 21.57 11.08
C PHE A 91 1.91 21.36 12.51
N GLU A 92 0.61 21.49 12.76
CA GLU A 92 -0.02 21.17 14.03
C GLU A 92 -1.05 20.05 13.82
N LEU A 93 -1.17 19.14 14.78
CA LEU A 93 -2.24 18.13 14.75
C LEU A 93 -3.62 18.78 14.98
N SER A 94 -4.67 18.24 14.32
CA SER A 94 -6.04 18.67 14.58
C SER A 94 -6.54 18.03 15.88
N TYR A 95 -7.23 18.79 16.74
CA TYR A 95 -7.85 18.21 17.91
C TYR A 95 -8.97 17.22 17.52
N PRO A 96 -9.02 16.01 18.10
CA PRO A 96 -9.92 14.95 17.64
C PRO A 96 -11.39 15.22 18.00
N LEU A 97 -11.69 16.10 18.95
CA LEU A 97 -13.08 16.35 19.39
C LEU A 97 -13.88 17.24 18.42
N PRO A 98 -15.19 17.02 18.26
CA PRO A 98 -16.05 17.90 17.48
C PRO A 98 -15.91 19.37 17.89
N ILE A 99 -15.92 20.24 16.89
CA ILE A 99 -15.88 21.69 17.09
C ILE A 99 -17.23 22.13 17.71
N PRO A 100 -17.23 22.93 18.80
CA PRO A 100 -18.45 23.44 19.42
C PRO A 100 -19.35 24.16 18.42
N LYS A 101 -20.68 24.07 18.60
CA LYS A 101 -21.66 24.57 17.62
C LYS A 101 -21.54 26.08 17.39
N GLU A 102 -21.19 26.81 18.44
CA GLU A 102 -20.91 28.24 18.46
C GLU A 102 -19.76 28.64 17.53
N ASP A 103 -18.79 27.73 17.34
CA ASP A 103 -17.58 27.95 16.55
C ASP A 103 -17.73 27.50 15.09
N LEU A 104 -18.85 26.85 14.72
CA LEU A 104 -19.15 26.36 13.37
C LEU A 104 -19.59 27.46 12.39
N LYS A 105 -18.81 28.55 12.33
CA LYS A 105 -19.01 29.67 11.41
C LYS A 105 -17.86 29.75 10.41
N TYR A 106 -18.17 29.90 9.13
CA TYR A 106 -17.17 30.02 8.07
C TYR A 106 -16.18 31.19 8.29
N GLN A 107 -16.65 32.28 8.91
CA GLN A 107 -15.80 33.41 9.30
C GLN A 107 -14.70 32.98 10.28
N TYR A 108 -15.02 32.16 11.28
CA TYR A 108 -14.03 31.68 12.25
C TYR A 108 -13.05 30.68 11.63
N LEU A 109 -13.53 29.82 10.72
CA LEU A 109 -12.63 28.96 9.95
C LEU A 109 -11.63 29.79 9.11
N ASN A 110 -12.11 30.81 8.41
CA ASN A 110 -11.25 31.69 7.60
C ASN A 110 -10.27 32.47 8.48
N GLN A 111 -10.72 33.02 9.62
CA GLN A 111 -9.85 33.69 10.58
C GLN A 111 -8.78 32.74 11.14
N TYR A 112 -9.14 31.50 11.46
CA TYR A 112 -8.20 30.49 11.91
C TYR A 112 -7.13 30.20 10.85
N LEU A 113 -7.55 29.93 9.61
CA LEU A 113 -6.63 29.66 8.51
C LEU A 113 -5.71 30.86 8.20
N CYS A 114 -6.25 32.09 8.32
CA CYS A 114 -5.50 33.34 8.18
C CYS A 114 -4.43 33.47 9.25
N LEU A 115 -4.83 33.40 10.53
CA LEU A 115 -3.96 33.67 11.67
C LEU A 115 -2.88 32.61 11.83
N LYS A 116 -3.22 31.33 11.57
CA LYS A 116 -2.30 30.21 11.80
C LYS A 116 -1.41 29.89 10.60
N TYR A 117 -1.86 30.17 9.37
CA TYR A 117 -1.13 29.75 8.17
C TYR A 117 -0.88 30.86 7.14
N GLY A 118 -1.24 32.11 7.44
CA GLY A 118 -0.77 33.31 6.73
C GLY A 118 -1.20 33.45 5.27
N LYS A 119 -2.28 32.78 4.84
CA LYS A 119 -2.62 32.65 3.40
C LYS A 119 -4.04 33.06 3.00
N THR A 120 -4.83 33.63 3.89
CA THR A 120 -6.15 34.20 3.57
C THR A 120 -6.17 35.64 4.05
N SER A 121 -6.79 36.57 3.32
CA SER A 121 -7.10 37.88 3.90
C SER A 121 -8.18 37.70 4.96
N GLN A 122 -8.32 38.65 5.88
CA GLN A 122 -9.44 38.66 6.83
C GLN A 122 -10.80 38.92 6.14
N GLU A 123 -10.79 39.21 4.83
CA GLU A 123 -11.99 39.41 4.03
C GLU A 123 -12.58 38.06 3.59
N SER A 124 -13.91 37.96 3.64
CA SER A 124 -14.69 36.73 3.37
C SER A 124 -14.42 36.08 2.01
N ASP A 125 -13.87 36.84 1.06
CA ASP A 125 -13.82 36.49 -0.36
C ASP A 125 -12.46 35.91 -0.81
N SER A 126 -11.45 35.87 0.07
CA SER A 126 -10.13 35.34 -0.27
C SER A 126 -10.04 33.81 -0.27
N PHE A 127 -10.79 33.13 0.62
CA PHE A 127 -10.89 31.68 0.65
C PHE A 127 -12.14 31.21 -0.10
N LYS A 128 -11.95 30.59 -1.27
CA LYS A 128 -13.03 29.99 -2.08
C LYS A 128 -13.59 28.73 -1.40
N THR A 129 -14.33 28.93 -0.32
CA THR A 129 -14.96 27.91 0.54
C THR A 129 -15.73 26.88 -0.27
N ASP A 130 -16.45 27.31 -1.30
CA ASP A 130 -17.22 26.45 -2.20
C ASP A 130 -16.37 25.46 -2.97
N ARG A 131 -15.21 25.92 -3.44
CA ARG A 131 -14.25 25.08 -4.15
C ARG A 131 -13.59 24.11 -3.18
N ALA A 132 -13.17 24.58 -2.01
CA ALA A 132 -12.58 23.74 -0.97
C ALA A 132 -13.55 22.65 -0.49
N PHE A 133 -14.83 22.98 -0.34
CA PHE A 133 -15.89 22.05 0.03
C PHE A 133 -16.08 20.97 -1.04
N LYS A 134 -16.21 21.35 -2.33
CA LYS A 134 -16.32 20.39 -3.44
C LYS A 134 -15.08 19.49 -3.56
N ASP A 135 -13.90 20.07 -3.38
CA ASP A 135 -12.63 19.35 -3.44
C ASP A 135 -12.51 18.29 -2.36
N VAL A 136 -12.93 18.61 -1.13
CA VAL A 136 -12.93 17.69 0.00
C VAL A 136 -14.03 16.64 -0.15
N LEU A 137 -15.22 17.03 -0.57
CA LEU A 137 -16.34 16.12 -0.80
C LEU A 137 -16.00 15.05 -1.84
N SER A 138 -15.16 15.36 -2.82
CA SER A 138 -14.76 14.41 -3.85
C SER A 138 -13.84 13.29 -3.33
N LEU A 139 -13.33 13.37 -2.09
CA LEU A 139 -12.61 12.28 -1.43
C LEU A 139 -13.56 11.14 -1.02
N PHE A 140 -14.85 11.44 -0.88
CA PHE A 140 -15.86 10.46 -0.51
C PHE A 140 -16.37 9.67 -1.73
N PRO A 141 -16.80 8.41 -1.53
CA PRO A 141 -17.50 7.61 -2.53
C PRO A 141 -18.79 8.30 -2.97
N LYS A 142 -19.17 8.17 -4.25
CA LYS A 142 -20.31 8.90 -4.83
C LYS A 142 -21.59 8.73 -4.00
N LYS A 143 -21.87 7.50 -3.53
CA LYS A 143 -23.07 7.18 -2.75
C LYS A 143 -23.21 7.92 -1.42
N HIS A 144 -22.10 8.41 -0.86
CA HIS A 144 -22.08 9.16 0.41
C HIS A 144 -22.04 10.67 0.22
N ARG A 145 -21.78 11.16 -1.00
CA ARG A 145 -21.59 12.58 -1.27
C ARG A 145 -22.84 13.40 -1.01
N ASP A 146 -24.03 12.88 -1.28
CA ASP A 146 -25.27 13.64 -1.04
C ASP A 146 -25.59 13.72 0.46
N SER A 147 -25.31 12.64 1.21
CA SER A 147 -25.47 12.57 2.66
C SER A 147 -24.58 13.59 3.39
N PHE A 148 -23.32 13.70 2.97
CA PHE A 148 -22.35 14.61 3.58
C PHE A 148 -22.37 16.02 2.95
N GLY A 149 -22.62 16.12 1.66
CA GLY A 149 -22.27 17.26 0.80
C GLY A 149 -23.24 18.44 0.75
N SER A 150 -24.25 18.50 1.61
CA SER A 150 -25.07 19.72 1.70
C SER A 150 -24.43 20.72 2.66
N LYS A 151 -24.13 21.94 2.19
CA LYS A 151 -23.66 23.04 3.07
C LYS A 151 -24.66 23.37 4.19
N GLU A 152 -25.93 23.08 3.95
CA GLU A 152 -27.02 23.26 4.92
C GLU A 152 -27.05 22.13 5.95
N ASN A 153 -26.36 21.01 5.69
CA ASN A 153 -26.25 19.91 6.63
C ASN A 153 -25.34 20.29 7.80
N LYS A 154 -25.95 20.84 8.86
CA LYS A 154 -25.27 21.18 10.11
C LYS A 154 -24.71 19.95 10.84
N LYS A 155 -25.22 18.74 10.55
CA LYS A 155 -24.85 17.49 11.22
C LYS A 155 -23.35 17.17 11.06
N TYR A 156 -22.79 17.37 9.87
CA TYR A 156 -21.39 17.04 9.56
C TYR A 156 -20.47 18.26 9.46
N ARG A 157 -20.98 19.46 9.77
CA ARG A 157 -20.24 20.72 9.55
C ARG A 157 -18.91 20.77 10.30
N SER A 158 -18.86 20.24 11.52
CA SER A 158 -17.61 20.13 12.27
C SER A 158 -16.57 19.28 11.54
N SER A 159 -16.97 18.09 11.08
CA SER A 159 -16.09 17.18 10.34
C SER A 159 -15.57 17.82 9.05
N PHE A 160 -16.43 18.54 8.33
CA PHE A 160 -16.02 19.28 7.13
C PHE A 160 -15.03 20.39 7.43
N PHE A 161 -15.24 21.16 8.50
CA PHE A 161 -14.32 22.24 8.86
C PHE A 161 -12.95 21.67 9.19
N LYS A 162 -12.88 20.59 9.97
CA LYS A 162 -11.64 19.88 10.24
C LYS A 162 -10.97 19.35 8.98
N LEU A 163 -11.74 18.72 8.08
CA LEU A 163 -11.18 18.16 6.85
C LEU A 163 -10.74 19.25 5.87
N MET A 164 -11.39 20.42 5.86
CA MET A 164 -10.93 21.59 5.11
C MET A 164 -9.61 22.12 5.68
N THR A 165 -9.48 22.21 7.01
CA THR A 165 -8.21 22.56 7.66
C THR A 165 -7.13 21.53 7.34
N LEU A 166 -7.43 20.23 7.46
CA LEU A 166 -6.48 19.15 7.12
C LEU A 166 -6.08 19.22 5.65
N ASN A 167 -7.03 19.42 4.73
CA ASN A 167 -6.74 19.61 3.31
C ASN A 167 -5.80 20.81 3.09
N PHE A 168 -6.01 21.90 3.81
CA PHE A 168 -5.13 23.06 3.76
C PHE A 168 -3.72 22.72 4.25
N LYS A 169 -3.59 22.05 5.41
CA LYS A 169 -2.30 21.59 5.97
C LYS A 169 -1.55 20.70 4.98
N LEU A 170 -2.20 19.65 4.47
CA LEU A 170 -1.58 18.68 3.56
C LEU A 170 -1.21 19.31 2.22
N SER A 171 -2.01 20.24 1.70
CA SER A 171 -1.71 20.97 0.46
C SER A 171 -0.51 21.91 0.56
N ARG A 172 -0.05 22.30 1.77
CA ARG A 172 1.22 23.02 1.93
C ARG A 172 2.43 22.12 1.70
N VAL A 173 2.29 20.83 1.98
CA VAL A 173 3.35 19.84 1.80
C VAL A 173 3.33 19.29 0.38
N ASN A 174 2.15 18.87 -0.09
CA ASN A 174 1.96 18.35 -1.44
C ASN A 174 0.60 18.82 -1.97
N GLU A 175 0.60 19.79 -2.89
CA GLU A 175 -0.63 20.33 -3.48
C GLU A 175 -1.50 19.24 -4.17
N LYS A 176 -0.89 18.13 -4.60
CA LYS A 176 -1.53 17.01 -5.29
C LYS A 176 -1.87 15.84 -4.36
N TRP A 177 -1.76 15.98 -3.03
CA TRP A 177 -2.01 14.88 -2.09
C TRP A 177 -3.37 14.19 -2.31
N LYS A 178 -4.40 14.98 -2.64
CA LYS A 178 -5.77 14.49 -2.92
C LYS A 178 -5.82 13.53 -4.10
N ASP A 179 -5.00 13.75 -5.13
CA ASP A 179 -5.02 12.91 -6.33
C ASP A 179 -4.54 11.49 -6.04
N HIS A 180 -3.73 11.33 -4.99
CA HIS A 180 -3.30 10.02 -4.52
C HIS A 180 -4.33 9.33 -3.62
N ALA A 181 -5.15 10.10 -2.88
CA ALA A 181 -6.19 9.57 -1.99
C ALA A 181 -7.52 9.30 -2.71
N ARG A 182 -7.79 9.99 -3.83
CA ARG A 182 -8.99 9.81 -4.64
C ARG A 182 -8.92 8.55 -5.47
N ARG A 183 -10.08 7.94 -5.69
CA ARG A 183 -10.24 6.87 -6.66
C ARG A 183 -9.90 7.38 -8.07
N ALA A 184 -8.99 6.70 -8.73
CA ALA A 184 -8.66 6.94 -10.13
C ALA A 184 -9.86 6.64 -11.04
N SER A 185 -10.02 7.44 -12.10
CA SER A 185 -10.89 7.05 -13.20
C SER A 185 -10.17 6.03 -14.09
N LEU A 186 -10.88 4.99 -14.53
CA LEU A 186 -10.41 4.08 -15.60
C LEU A 186 -10.00 4.86 -16.86
N SER A 187 -10.72 5.94 -17.21
CA SER A 187 -10.37 6.80 -18.34
C SER A 187 -9.03 7.54 -18.16
N ASN A 188 -8.57 7.70 -16.92
CA ASN A 188 -7.34 8.40 -16.56
C ASN A 188 -6.24 7.42 -16.13
N SER A 189 -6.42 6.10 -16.35
CA SER A 189 -5.43 5.07 -16.02
C SER A 189 -4.00 5.37 -16.50
N PRO A 190 -3.75 6.01 -17.67
CA PRO A 190 -2.39 6.27 -18.15
C PRO A 190 -1.58 7.24 -17.27
N HIS A 191 -2.24 7.94 -16.34
CA HIS A 191 -1.60 8.87 -15.40
C HIS A 191 -1.25 8.23 -14.05
N TYR A 192 -1.68 6.99 -13.80
CA TYR A 192 -1.39 6.26 -12.58
C TYR A 192 -0.23 5.30 -12.80
N HIS A 193 0.94 5.67 -12.27
CA HIS A 193 2.16 4.89 -12.39
C HIS A 193 2.43 4.11 -11.10
N MET A 194 3.08 2.95 -11.21
CA MET A 194 3.47 2.16 -10.03
C MET A 194 4.31 2.97 -9.04
N ASP A 195 5.15 3.88 -9.54
CA ASP A 195 5.95 4.77 -8.70
C ASP A 195 5.15 5.94 -8.09
N THR A 196 3.91 6.22 -8.55
CA THR A 196 2.99 7.17 -7.87
C THR A 196 2.16 6.53 -6.76
N ILE A 197 2.19 5.20 -6.63
CA ILE A 197 1.61 4.53 -5.46
C ILE A 197 2.36 5.09 -4.26
N ILE A 198 1.61 5.63 -3.29
CA ILE A 198 2.19 6.06 -2.02
C ILE A 198 2.61 4.79 -1.27
N ALA A 199 3.76 4.26 -1.66
CA ALA A 199 4.55 3.33 -0.91
C ALA A 199 5.71 4.14 -0.33
N PHE A 200 6.13 3.78 0.88
CA PHE A 200 7.27 4.37 1.58
C PHE A 200 8.57 4.10 0.82
N ASN A 201 8.77 4.79 -0.29
CA ASN A 201 9.98 4.68 -1.08
C ASN A 201 10.99 5.64 -0.47
N GLY A 202 11.90 5.11 0.34
CA GLY A 202 13.07 5.82 0.87
C GLY A 202 14.12 6.14 -0.21
N LEU A 203 13.69 6.38 -1.46
CA LEU A 203 14.55 6.57 -2.61
C LEU A 203 14.57 8.03 -3.07
N ASP A 204 15.69 8.68 -2.76
CA ASP A 204 16.36 9.75 -3.50
C ASP A 204 15.61 11.05 -3.82
N SER A 205 14.35 11.19 -3.44
CA SER A 205 13.55 12.38 -3.73
C SER A 205 12.78 12.85 -2.51
N GLU A 206 12.99 14.11 -2.14
CA GLU A 206 12.21 14.81 -1.12
C GLU A 206 10.70 14.77 -1.41
N VAL A 207 10.30 14.72 -2.69
CA VAL A 207 8.89 14.64 -3.09
C VAL A 207 8.24 13.33 -2.63
N SER A 208 8.93 12.19 -2.75
CA SER A 208 8.42 10.88 -2.31
C SER A 208 8.26 10.82 -0.79
N LYS A 209 9.25 11.38 -0.08
CA LYS A 209 9.24 11.48 1.39
C LYS A 209 8.07 12.34 1.85
N GLN A 210 7.90 13.51 1.24
CA GLN A 210 6.79 14.42 1.50
C GLN A 210 5.44 13.75 1.21
N ALA A 211 5.28 13.04 0.09
CA ALA A 211 4.03 12.36 -0.25
C ALA A 211 3.69 11.22 0.73
N SER A 212 4.66 10.39 1.07
CA SER A 212 4.49 9.27 2.02
C SER A 212 4.11 9.81 3.39
N ALA A 213 4.83 10.81 3.86
CA ALA A 213 4.59 11.39 5.15
C ALA A 213 3.22 12.12 5.16
N THR A 214 2.85 12.87 4.11
CA THR A 214 1.52 13.51 3.97
C THR A 214 0.38 12.51 4.13
N PHE A 215 0.51 11.34 3.51
CA PHE A 215 -0.49 10.27 3.61
C PHE A 215 -0.56 9.69 5.02
N MET A 216 0.58 9.49 5.67
CA MET A 216 0.60 9.01 7.05
C MET A 216 -0.05 9.98 8.03
N THR A 217 0.20 11.28 7.85
CA THR A 217 -0.44 12.30 8.67
C THR A 217 -1.95 12.31 8.46
N LEU A 218 -2.43 12.20 7.21
CA LEU A 218 -3.86 12.06 6.92
C LEU A 218 -4.47 10.87 7.68
N PHE A 219 -3.82 9.70 7.65
CA PHE A 219 -4.34 8.53 8.36
C PHE A 219 -4.37 8.69 9.87
N TYR A 220 -3.30 9.24 10.44
CA TYR A 220 -3.20 9.47 11.87
C TYR A 220 -4.27 10.44 12.37
N GLU A 221 -4.47 11.57 11.66
CA GLU A 221 -5.48 12.58 12.00
C GLU A 221 -6.90 12.02 11.96
N LEU A 222 -7.18 11.15 10.99
CA LEU A 222 -8.46 10.46 10.91
C LEU A 222 -8.61 9.36 11.97
N ASP A 223 -7.52 8.70 12.36
CA ASP A 223 -7.54 7.66 13.40
C ASP A 223 -7.76 8.24 14.79
N GLN A 224 -7.05 9.32 15.15
CA GLN A 224 -7.22 9.97 16.45
C GLN A 224 -8.62 10.52 16.70
N SER A 225 -9.37 10.84 15.64
CA SER A 225 -10.76 11.31 15.75
C SER A 225 -11.80 10.20 15.92
N SER A 226 -11.37 8.93 15.93
CA SER A 226 -12.22 7.77 16.12
C SER A 226 -12.23 7.38 17.61
N PRO A 227 -13.39 7.34 18.30
CA PRO A 227 -13.45 6.89 19.68
C PRO A 227 -13.03 5.42 19.81
N ASP A 228 -12.16 5.16 20.77
CA ASP A 228 -11.76 3.81 21.14
C ASP A 228 -12.89 3.12 21.91
N GLY A 229 -13.75 2.38 21.19
CA GLY A 229 -14.52 1.30 21.79
C GLY A 229 -16.03 1.22 21.54
N ASP A 230 -16.51 1.27 20.30
CA ASP A 230 -17.85 0.75 19.99
C ASP A 230 -17.77 -0.63 19.32
N ASP A 231 -18.12 -1.68 20.07
CA ASP A 231 -18.22 -3.06 19.58
C ASP A 231 -19.16 -3.18 18.36
N PHE A 232 -20.10 -2.24 18.21
CA PHE A 232 -21.05 -2.17 17.10
C PHE A 232 -20.48 -1.51 15.83
N GLN A 233 -19.62 -0.50 15.97
CA GLN A 233 -19.11 0.29 14.83
C GLN A 233 -17.83 -0.32 14.24
N GLN A 234 -17.06 -1.07 15.04
CA GLN A 234 -15.88 -1.84 14.62
C GLN A 234 -14.77 -1.02 13.94
N SER A 235 -14.74 0.30 14.17
CA SER A 235 -13.86 1.28 13.51
C SER A 235 -12.37 0.97 13.61
N ARG A 236 -11.95 0.33 14.72
CA ARG A 236 -10.58 -0.18 14.88
C ARG A 236 -10.17 -1.21 13.83
N ASN A 237 -11.13 -1.89 13.21
CA ASN A 237 -10.86 -2.88 12.17
C ASN A 237 -10.59 -2.24 10.80
N ILE A 238 -10.80 -0.94 10.63
CA ILE A 238 -10.46 -0.22 9.39
C ILE A 238 -8.99 -0.43 9.00
N VAL A 239 -8.09 -0.54 9.98
CA VAL A 239 -6.65 -0.78 9.76
C VAL A 239 -6.36 -2.10 9.03
N VAL A 240 -7.32 -3.04 9.03
CA VAL A 240 -7.20 -4.38 8.41
C VAL A 240 -7.70 -4.37 6.96
N ILE A 241 -8.34 -3.28 6.50
CA ILE A 241 -8.89 -3.20 5.14
C ILE A 241 -7.88 -3.56 4.04
N PRO A 242 -6.60 -3.11 4.09
CA PRO A 242 -5.64 -3.52 3.06
C PRO A 242 -5.44 -5.04 3.00
N SER A 243 -5.30 -5.72 4.15
CA SER A 243 -5.21 -7.18 4.21
C SER A 243 -6.49 -7.86 3.72
N ALA A 244 -7.66 -7.31 4.06
CA ALA A 244 -8.94 -7.84 3.58
C ALA A 244 -9.04 -7.75 2.04
N LEU A 245 -8.63 -6.63 1.45
CA LEU A 245 -8.63 -6.44 -0.01
C LEU A 245 -7.62 -7.38 -0.69
N HIS A 246 -6.46 -7.63 -0.09
CA HIS A 246 -5.50 -8.61 -0.59
C HIS A 246 -6.04 -10.04 -0.56
N LEU A 247 -6.79 -10.43 0.48
CA LEU A 247 -7.46 -11.73 0.54
C LEU A 247 -8.56 -11.88 -0.52
N ILE A 248 -9.30 -10.80 -0.80
CA ILE A 248 -10.29 -10.76 -1.89
C ILE A 248 -9.60 -10.92 -3.24
N ASP A 249 -8.54 -10.17 -3.50
CA ASP A 249 -7.75 -10.25 -4.74
C ASP A 249 -7.12 -11.63 -4.95
N PHE A 250 -6.68 -12.27 -3.86
CA PHE A 250 -6.21 -13.66 -3.88
C PHE A 250 -7.35 -14.61 -4.29
N SER A 251 -8.54 -14.43 -3.73
CA SER A 251 -9.71 -15.26 -4.04
C SER A 251 -10.15 -15.11 -5.50
N VAL A 252 -10.05 -13.91 -6.07
CA VAL A 252 -10.25 -13.65 -7.51
C VAL A 252 -9.25 -14.45 -8.33
N ARG A 253 -7.95 -14.31 -8.03
CA ARG A 253 -6.89 -15.02 -8.75
C ARG A 253 -7.10 -16.53 -8.68
N ASP A 254 -7.35 -17.05 -7.49
CA ASP A 254 -7.52 -18.48 -7.25
C ASP A 254 -8.72 -19.06 -8.02
N SER A 255 -9.85 -18.35 -8.04
CA SER A 255 -11.04 -18.75 -8.81
C SER A 255 -10.82 -18.68 -10.32
N LEU A 256 -10.07 -17.70 -10.82
CA LEU A 256 -9.67 -17.65 -12.22
C LEU A 256 -8.74 -18.80 -12.62
N VAL A 257 -7.86 -19.22 -11.70
CA VAL A 257 -7.00 -20.39 -11.92
C VAL A 257 -7.82 -21.68 -11.92
N GLU A 258 -8.85 -21.78 -11.05
CA GLU A 258 -9.81 -22.90 -11.04
C GLU A 258 -10.51 -23.04 -12.38
N THR A 259 -11.21 -22.00 -12.78
CA THR A 259 -11.99 -21.95 -14.02
C THR A 259 -11.11 -22.08 -15.27
N TRP A 260 -9.86 -21.58 -15.24
CA TRP A 260 -8.85 -21.86 -16.28
C TRP A 260 -8.54 -23.34 -16.43
N CYS A 261 -8.31 -24.03 -15.32
CA CYS A 261 -7.99 -25.46 -15.36
C CYS A 261 -9.19 -26.33 -15.75
N GLU A 262 -10.41 -25.85 -15.55
CA GLU A 262 -11.64 -26.48 -16.04
C GLU A 262 -11.82 -26.33 -17.56
N GLY A 263 -11.00 -25.48 -18.19
CA GLY A 263 -11.01 -25.28 -19.64
C GLY A 263 -12.08 -24.33 -20.13
N LEU A 264 -12.70 -23.56 -19.22
CA LEU A 264 -13.66 -22.51 -19.57
C LEU A 264 -12.99 -21.43 -20.42
N ASP A 265 -13.76 -20.76 -21.27
CA ASP A 265 -13.22 -19.66 -22.06
C ASP A 265 -13.02 -18.36 -21.24
N SER A 266 -12.45 -17.33 -21.86
CA SER A 266 -12.12 -16.07 -21.18
C SER A 266 -13.32 -15.38 -20.55
N ASP A 267 -14.44 -15.35 -21.26
CA ASP A 267 -15.61 -14.58 -20.84
C ASP A 267 -16.36 -15.35 -19.75
N GLU A 268 -16.47 -16.67 -19.91
CA GLU A 268 -17.02 -17.59 -18.91
C GLU A 268 -16.24 -17.52 -17.58
N ARG A 269 -14.90 -17.58 -17.63
CA ARG A 269 -14.04 -17.49 -16.42
C ARG A 269 -14.29 -16.20 -15.63
N VAL A 270 -14.35 -15.08 -16.33
CA VAL A 270 -14.56 -13.76 -15.72
C VAL A 270 -15.97 -13.67 -15.17
N GLU A 271 -16.99 -14.12 -15.91
CA GLU A 271 -18.39 -14.10 -15.49
C GLU A 271 -18.61 -14.97 -14.25
N GLU A 272 -18.11 -16.21 -14.24
CA GLU A 272 -18.26 -17.10 -13.09
C GLU A 272 -17.52 -16.57 -11.85
N THR A 273 -16.28 -16.12 -12.01
CA THR A 273 -15.49 -15.59 -10.89
C THR A 273 -16.10 -14.32 -10.32
N PHE A 274 -16.37 -13.33 -11.18
CA PHE A 274 -16.95 -12.06 -10.74
C PHE A 274 -18.38 -12.24 -10.22
N GLY A 275 -19.18 -13.06 -10.89
CA GLY A 275 -20.55 -13.38 -10.52
C GLY A 275 -20.64 -14.09 -9.16
N GLY A 276 -19.77 -15.07 -8.91
CA GLY A 276 -19.69 -15.78 -7.63
C GLY A 276 -19.34 -14.86 -6.46
N ILE A 277 -18.32 -14.01 -6.63
CA ILE A 277 -17.91 -13.03 -5.61
C ILE A 277 -19.00 -11.98 -5.40
N THR A 278 -19.61 -11.46 -6.46
CA THR A 278 -20.69 -10.46 -6.39
C THR A 278 -21.95 -11.02 -5.73
N SER A 279 -22.27 -12.30 -5.97
CA SER A 279 -23.36 -13.00 -5.29
C SER A 279 -23.11 -13.11 -3.79
N THR A 280 -21.88 -13.42 -3.39
CA THR A 280 -21.47 -13.46 -1.97
C THR A 280 -21.55 -12.08 -1.33
N HIS A 281 -21.00 -11.06 -2.00
CA HIS A 281 -21.07 -9.65 -1.60
C HIS A 281 -22.52 -9.21 -1.30
N LYS A 282 -23.47 -9.49 -2.21
CA LYS A 282 -24.88 -9.11 -2.05
C LYS A 282 -25.59 -9.79 -0.86
N LYS A 283 -25.09 -10.93 -0.37
CA LYS A 283 -25.67 -11.67 0.76
C LYS A 283 -25.17 -11.18 2.12
N ILE A 284 -24.14 -10.35 2.15
CA ILE A 284 -23.57 -9.86 3.40
C ILE A 284 -24.47 -8.76 3.97
N GLU A 285 -25.06 -9.05 5.13
CA GLU A 285 -25.80 -8.06 5.90
C GLU A 285 -24.86 -7.24 6.78
N THR A 286 -24.84 -5.93 6.55
CA THR A 286 -24.16 -4.94 7.39
C THR A 286 -25.15 -3.86 7.80
N GLN A 287 -25.67 -3.96 9.03
CA GLN A 287 -26.32 -2.86 9.71
C GLN A 287 -25.33 -2.26 10.69
N VAL A 288 -24.92 -1.02 10.44
CA VAL A 288 -24.08 -0.25 11.36
C VAL A 288 -24.77 1.08 11.60
N ASN A 289 -25.14 1.33 12.86
CA ASN A 289 -25.70 2.59 13.29
C ASN A 289 -24.60 3.38 14.00
N TYR A 290 -24.39 4.60 13.53
CA TYR A 290 -23.47 5.55 14.15
C TYR A 290 -24.24 6.51 15.05
N ASP A 291 -23.86 6.55 16.33
CA ASP A 291 -24.41 7.49 17.29
C ASP A 291 -23.78 8.89 17.11
N ASP A 292 -22.49 8.94 16.76
CA ASP A 292 -21.77 10.18 16.44
C ASP A 292 -21.64 10.38 14.91
N PRO A 293 -22.21 11.48 14.36
CA PRO A 293 -22.01 11.84 12.96
C PRO A 293 -20.56 12.14 12.58
N HIS A 294 -19.75 12.65 13.51
CA HIS A 294 -18.34 12.89 13.27
C HIS A 294 -17.61 11.58 13.00
N HIS A 295 -17.89 10.56 13.82
CA HIS A 295 -17.33 9.24 13.66
C HIS A 295 -17.72 8.59 12.34
N HIS A 296 -19.01 8.61 11.98
CA HIS A 296 -19.48 8.10 10.69
C HIS A 296 -18.73 8.73 9.51
N PHE A 297 -18.54 10.05 9.56
CA PHE A 297 -17.84 10.78 8.51
C PHE A 297 -16.36 10.36 8.40
N CYS A 298 -15.65 10.25 9.53
CA CYS A 298 -14.25 9.84 9.56
C CYS A 298 -14.06 8.40 9.07
N ASP A 299 -14.90 7.46 9.52
CA ASP A 299 -14.80 6.06 9.14
C ASP A 299 -15.06 5.84 7.65
N VAL A 300 -16.08 6.49 7.09
CA VAL A 300 -16.34 6.42 5.64
C VAL A 300 -15.17 7.00 4.85
N LEU A 301 -14.57 8.10 5.31
CA LEU A 301 -13.41 8.69 4.65
C LEU A 301 -12.18 7.77 4.70
N ARG A 302 -11.85 7.24 5.88
CA ARG A 302 -10.70 6.32 6.06
C ARG A 302 -10.85 5.07 5.21
N THR A 303 -12.04 4.46 5.24
CA THR A 303 -12.38 3.29 4.43
C THR A 303 -12.20 3.61 2.95
N ALA A 304 -12.75 4.74 2.49
CA ALA A 304 -12.63 5.17 1.11
C ALA A 304 -11.17 5.38 0.69
N ILE A 305 -10.34 6.04 1.50
CA ILE A 305 -8.93 6.26 1.16
C ILE A 305 -8.17 4.93 1.05
N LEU A 306 -8.36 3.98 1.98
CA LEU A 306 -7.68 2.68 1.92
C LEU A 306 -8.10 1.87 0.69
N CYS A 307 -9.42 1.78 0.43
CA CYS A 307 -9.94 1.11 -0.76
C CYS A 307 -9.44 1.78 -2.06
N ASN A 308 -9.42 3.12 -2.11
CA ASN A 308 -8.96 3.86 -3.28
C ASN A 308 -7.47 3.66 -3.54
N VAL A 309 -6.63 3.65 -2.50
CA VAL A 309 -5.19 3.40 -2.67
C VAL A 309 -4.92 1.99 -3.18
N HIS A 310 -5.64 1.01 -2.67
CA HIS A 310 -5.57 -0.36 -3.18
C HIS A 310 -6.01 -0.45 -4.65
N TYR A 311 -7.16 0.14 -4.98
CA TYR A 311 -7.67 0.21 -6.34
C TYR A 311 -6.69 0.91 -7.31
N ASN A 312 -6.12 2.04 -6.89
CA ASN A 312 -5.13 2.79 -7.67
C ASN A 312 -3.85 1.96 -7.90
N LYS A 313 -3.44 1.12 -6.93
CA LYS A 313 -2.34 0.16 -7.07
C LYS A 313 -2.65 -0.91 -8.12
N LEU A 314 -3.87 -1.44 -8.16
CA LEU A 314 -4.28 -2.40 -9.20
C LEU A 314 -4.27 -1.77 -10.60
N LEU A 315 -4.77 -0.55 -10.75
CA LEU A 315 -4.70 0.18 -12.03
C LEU A 315 -3.26 0.45 -12.47
N ALA A 316 -2.40 0.85 -11.55
CA ALA A 316 -0.99 1.08 -11.83
C ALA A 316 -0.28 -0.21 -12.27
N LYS A 317 -0.60 -1.37 -11.66
CA LYS A 317 -0.11 -2.68 -12.11
C LYS A 317 -0.57 -3.00 -13.53
N ARG A 318 -1.88 -2.85 -13.80
CA ARG A 318 -2.47 -3.08 -15.13
C ARG A 318 -1.80 -2.22 -16.20
N GLU A 319 -1.61 -0.93 -15.94
CA GLU A 319 -0.98 -0.01 -16.88
C GLU A 319 0.52 -0.32 -17.08
N PHE A 320 1.22 -0.69 -16.00
CA PHE A 320 2.60 -1.14 -16.07
C PHE A 320 2.74 -2.38 -16.95
N GLU A 321 1.97 -3.43 -16.68
CA GLU A 321 2.00 -4.67 -17.46
C GLU A 321 1.64 -4.43 -18.93
N ASN A 322 0.59 -3.64 -19.22
CA ASN A 322 0.24 -3.22 -20.58
C ASN A 322 1.40 -2.52 -21.30
N THR A 323 2.15 -1.66 -20.60
CA THR A 323 3.31 -0.96 -21.16
C THR A 323 4.44 -1.93 -21.46
N ILE A 324 4.70 -2.89 -20.57
CA ILE A 324 5.72 -3.92 -20.76
C ILE A 324 5.37 -4.83 -21.94
N TYR A 325 4.13 -5.31 -22.04
CA TYR A 325 3.72 -6.22 -23.11
C TYR A 325 3.66 -5.57 -24.49
N LYS A 326 3.46 -4.26 -24.58
CA LYS A 326 3.50 -3.51 -25.86
C LYS A 326 4.92 -3.13 -26.31
N ASN A 327 5.93 -3.38 -25.50
CA ASN A 327 7.31 -3.07 -25.85
C ASN A 327 7.95 -4.27 -26.56
N ASP A 328 8.31 -4.10 -27.83
CA ASP A 328 8.85 -5.18 -28.68
C ASP A 328 10.06 -5.90 -28.08
N GLU A 329 10.99 -5.16 -27.48
CA GLU A 329 12.15 -5.75 -26.82
C GLU A 329 11.71 -6.59 -25.61
N CYS A 330 10.75 -6.08 -24.83
CA CYS A 330 10.19 -6.78 -23.67
C CYS A 330 9.49 -8.07 -24.03
N GLU A 331 8.62 -7.99 -25.03
CA GLU A 331 7.93 -9.13 -25.58
C GLU A 331 8.92 -10.19 -26.08
N GLN A 332 9.94 -9.80 -26.86
CA GLN A 332 10.93 -10.75 -27.38
C GLN A 332 11.68 -11.47 -26.27
N VAL A 333 12.16 -10.76 -25.25
CA VAL A 333 12.84 -11.37 -24.11
C VAL A 333 11.90 -12.31 -23.36
N PHE A 334 10.66 -11.92 -23.11
CA PHE A 334 9.68 -12.77 -22.43
C PHE A 334 9.34 -14.04 -23.23
N ARG A 335 9.21 -13.92 -24.56
CA ARG A 335 9.03 -15.08 -25.44
C ARG A 335 10.26 -16.01 -25.43
N LEU A 336 11.47 -15.47 -25.36
CA LEU A 336 12.69 -16.26 -25.23
C LEU A 336 12.75 -16.99 -23.89
N LEU A 337 12.39 -16.30 -22.78
CA LEU A 337 12.26 -16.93 -21.47
C LEU A 337 11.28 -18.12 -21.52
N LEU A 338 10.15 -18.00 -22.22
CA LEU A 338 9.20 -19.12 -22.37
C LEU A 338 9.71 -20.27 -23.25
N LYS A 339 10.82 -20.14 -23.98
CA LYS A 339 11.34 -21.22 -24.84
C LYS A 339 12.23 -22.23 -24.10
N SER A 340 12.94 -21.85 -23.03
CA SER A 340 14.02 -22.70 -22.45
C SER A 340 14.24 -22.56 -20.93
N MET A 341 13.22 -22.84 -20.09
CA MET A 341 13.31 -22.64 -18.63
C MET A 341 13.12 -23.83 -17.68
N PRO A 342 13.30 -25.13 -17.99
CA PRO A 342 13.13 -26.17 -16.95
C PRO A 342 14.14 -26.10 -15.79
N TRP A 343 15.21 -25.32 -15.96
CA TRP A 343 16.36 -25.26 -15.05
C TRP A 343 16.11 -24.39 -13.82
N TYR A 344 15.10 -23.52 -13.80
CA TYR A 344 14.92 -22.54 -12.72
C TYR A 344 14.76 -23.21 -11.34
N VAL A 345 14.08 -24.36 -11.25
CA VAL A 345 13.90 -25.10 -9.99
C VAL A 345 15.11 -25.93 -9.57
N LYS A 346 16.08 -26.14 -10.47
CA LYS A 346 17.24 -27.00 -10.21
C LYS A 346 18.27 -26.26 -9.35
N PRO A 347 18.93 -26.94 -8.40
CA PRO A 347 20.08 -26.39 -7.71
C PRO A 347 21.26 -26.31 -8.69
N LEU A 348 21.62 -25.11 -9.14
CA LEU A 348 22.70 -24.89 -10.11
C LEU A 348 23.87 -24.16 -9.46
N GLY A 349 25.08 -24.58 -9.82
CA GLY A 349 26.29 -23.81 -9.51
C GLY A 349 26.34 -22.49 -10.30
N ARG A 350 27.17 -21.53 -9.86
CA ARG A 350 27.27 -20.21 -10.51
C ARG A 350 27.59 -20.28 -12.00
N ALA A 351 28.53 -21.15 -12.40
CA ALA A 351 28.93 -21.31 -13.80
C ALA A 351 27.81 -21.92 -14.65
N GLU A 352 27.14 -22.95 -14.13
CA GLU A 352 26.02 -23.62 -14.82
C GLU A 352 24.83 -22.68 -14.99
N LEU A 353 24.45 -21.96 -13.93
CA LEU A 353 23.38 -20.95 -13.98
C LEU A 353 23.70 -19.83 -14.97
N THR A 354 24.97 -19.41 -15.03
CA THR A 354 25.43 -18.41 -16.01
C THR A 354 25.24 -18.92 -17.44
N GLY A 355 25.64 -20.17 -17.71
CA GLY A 355 25.42 -20.83 -19.01
C GLY A 355 23.93 -20.87 -19.40
N GLN A 356 23.07 -21.32 -18.49
CA GLN A 356 21.62 -21.42 -18.72
C GLN A 356 20.97 -20.07 -19.02
N ILE A 357 21.31 -19.00 -18.28
CA ILE A 357 20.79 -17.65 -18.53
C ILE A 357 21.27 -17.13 -19.89
N ILE A 358 22.55 -17.34 -20.22
CA ILE A 358 23.12 -16.94 -21.51
C ILE A 358 22.45 -17.68 -22.67
N GLU A 359 22.19 -18.98 -22.56
CA GLU A 359 21.49 -19.74 -23.59
C GLU A 359 20.05 -19.24 -23.78
N SER A 360 19.38 -18.93 -22.67
CA SER A 360 17.99 -18.49 -22.68
C SER A 360 17.81 -17.06 -23.20
N ILE A 361 18.83 -16.22 -23.04
CA ILE A 361 18.83 -14.85 -23.55
C ILE A 361 20.21 -14.58 -24.19
N PRO A 362 20.45 -15.07 -25.42
CA PRO A 362 21.76 -14.99 -26.07
C PRO A 362 22.34 -13.57 -26.13
N SER A 363 21.47 -12.59 -26.28
CA SER A 363 21.81 -11.18 -26.33
C SER A 363 22.36 -10.61 -25.00
N ILE A 364 22.32 -11.35 -23.88
CA ILE A 364 22.96 -10.93 -22.62
C ILE A 364 24.49 -11.02 -22.70
N LYS A 365 25.06 -11.83 -23.60
CA LYS A 365 26.52 -11.96 -23.77
C LYS A 365 27.22 -10.60 -23.95
N GLU A 366 26.58 -9.67 -24.65
CA GLU A 366 27.08 -8.32 -24.89
C GLU A 366 27.24 -7.47 -23.61
N THR A 367 26.59 -7.86 -22.51
CA THR A 367 26.63 -7.17 -21.22
C THR A 367 27.64 -7.77 -20.24
N LEU A 368 28.38 -8.81 -20.66
CA LEU A 368 29.30 -9.60 -19.84
C LEU A 368 30.74 -9.46 -20.30
N SER A 369 31.66 -9.38 -19.34
CA SER A 369 33.09 -9.58 -19.59
C SER A 369 33.41 -11.06 -19.38
N ASN A 370 34.06 -11.71 -20.34
CA ASN A 370 34.47 -13.11 -20.28
C ASN A 370 33.35 -14.14 -20.06
N ASN A 371 32.10 -13.83 -20.46
CA ASN A 371 30.93 -14.71 -20.25
C ASN A 371 30.66 -15.12 -18.78
N VAL A 372 31.12 -14.31 -17.80
CA VAL A 372 30.90 -14.56 -16.37
C VAL A 372 30.20 -13.37 -15.71
N PHE A 373 29.26 -13.65 -14.80
CA PHE A 373 28.64 -12.63 -13.96
C PHE A 373 29.59 -12.19 -12.84
N ASN A 374 29.76 -10.87 -12.65
CA ASN A 374 30.58 -10.31 -11.59
C ASN A 374 29.97 -10.52 -10.19
N GLU A 375 30.78 -10.41 -9.12
CA GLU A 375 30.31 -10.59 -7.73
C GLU A 375 29.17 -9.65 -7.33
N GLN A 376 29.11 -8.45 -7.91
CA GLN A 376 28.02 -7.51 -7.65
C GLN A 376 26.65 -8.08 -8.03
N ILE A 377 26.54 -8.81 -9.16
CA ILE A 377 25.28 -9.46 -9.57
C ILE A 377 24.85 -10.48 -8.52
N TRP A 378 25.78 -11.34 -8.10
CA TRP A 378 25.51 -12.38 -7.10
C TRP A 378 25.12 -11.79 -5.75
N SER A 379 25.80 -10.73 -5.33
CA SER A 379 25.52 -10.01 -4.08
C SER A 379 24.11 -9.41 -4.09
N ILE A 380 23.74 -8.71 -5.16
CA ILE A 380 22.38 -8.14 -5.31
C ILE A 380 21.34 -9.26 -5.35
N ALA A 381 21.57 -10.33 -6.12
CA ALA A 381 20.63 -11.45 -6.22
C ALA A 381 20.39 -12.13 -4.87
N LYS A 382 21.44 -12.29 -4.05
CA LYS A 382 21.32 -12.82 -2.68
C LYS A 382 20.42 -11.93 -1.80
N HIS A 383 20.42 -10.62 -2.02
CA HIS A 383 19.58 -9.67 -1.28
C HIS A 383 18.12 -9.69 -1.76
N LEU A 384 17.89 -9.89 -3.05
CA LEU A 384 16.55 -9.96 -3.60
C LEU A 384 15.85 -11.30 -3.34
N LYS A 385 16.62 -12.38 -3.17
CA LYS A 385 16.06 -13.72 -2.96
C LYS A 385 15.03 -13.78 -1.82
N PRO A 386 15.29 -13.25 -0.61
CA PRO A 386 14.29 -13.19 0.45
C PRO A 386 13.01 -12.43 0.06
N LEU A 387 13.11 -11.32 -0.68
CA LEU A 387 11.95 -10.56 -1.17
C LEU A 387 11.12 -11.37 -2.16
N LEU A 388 11.79 -12.10 -3.04
CA LEU A 388 11.13 -12.96 -3.99
C LEU A 388 10.40 -14.12 -3.31
N ILE A 389 11.00 -14.70 -2.26
CA ILE A 389 10.35 -15.71 -1.42
C ILE A 389 9.14 -15.10 -0.71
N ASP A 390 9.22 -13.88 -0.15
CA ASP A 390 8.06 -13.25 0.49
C ASP A 390 6.88 -13.02 -0.48
N ARG A 391 7.19 -12.64 -1.73
CA ARG A 391 6.17 -12.37 -2.76
C ARG A 391 5.61 -13.63 -3.39
N ILE A 392 6.39 -14.68 -3.47
CA ILE A 392 5.98 -15.97 -4.05
C ILE A 392 6.47 -17.10 -3.11
N PRO A 393 5.82 -17.32 -1.97
CA PRO A 393 6.30 -18.25 -0.94
C PRO A 393 6.34 -19.73 -1.33
N SER A 394 5.71 -20.09 -2.45
CA SER A 394 5.75 -21.43 -3.03
C SER A 394 7.07 -21.72 -3.76
N LEU A 395 7.96 -20.73 -3.94
CA LEU A 395 9.25 -20.93 -4.60
C LEU A 395 10.18 -21.78 -3.74
N SER A 396 10.83 -22.78 -4.36
CA SER A 396 11.95 -23.46 -3.74
C SER A 396 13.14 -22.51 -3.58
N ASP A 397 14.03 -22.81 -2.63
CA ASP A 397 15.24 -22.00 -2.39
C ASP A 397 16.10 -21.82 -3.66
N SER A 398 16.23 -22.91 -4.44
CA SER A 398 16.91 -22.91 -5.74
C SER A 398 16.18 -22.06 -6.78
N ALA A 399 14.85 -22.15 -6.87
CA ALA A 399 14.05 -21.33 -7.76
C ALA A 399 14.19 -19.84 -7.43
N ALA A 400 14.06 -19.47 -6.16
CA ALA A 400 14.21 -18.10 -5.72
C ALA A 400 15.62 -17.55 -6.00
N ASN A 401 16.66 -18.35 -5.79
CA ASN A 401 18.04 -17.96 -6.13
C ASN A 401 18.21 -17.72 -7.64
N ASN A 402 17.81 -18.70 -8.45
CA ASN A 402 17.99 -18.67 -9.90
C ASN A 402 17.21 -17.51 -10.55
N LEU A 403 15.96 -17.31 -10.13
CA LEU A 403 15.11 -16.21 -10.59
C LEU A 403 15.65 -14.84 -10.16
N SER A 404 16.19 -14.74 -8.95
CA SER A 404 16.80 -13.50 -8.46
C SER A 404 18.02 -13.10 -9.29
N VAL A 405 18.87 -14.07 -9.65
CA VAL A 405 20.02 -13.83 -10.55
C VAL A 405 19.53 -13.41 -11.94
N LEU A 406 18.56 -14.14 -12.51
CA LEU A 406 17.95 -13.80 -13.80
C LEU A 406 17.44 -12.35 -13.81
N PHE A 407 16.68 -11.96 -12.79
CA PHE A 407 16.12 -10.63 -12.68
C PHE A 407 17.19 -9.52 -12.62
N VAL A 408 18.25 -9.72 -11.83
CA VAL A 408 19.36 -8.75 -11.74
C VAL A 408 20.05 -8.57 -13.09
N VAL A 409 20.26 -9.66 -13.81
CA VAL A 409 20.87 -9.64 -15.15
C VAL A 409 19.98 -8.91 -16.16
N LEU A 410 18.67 -9.18 -16.15
CA LEU A 410 17.69 -8.44 -16.96
C LEU A 410 17.78 -6.94 -16.69
N CYS A 411 17.79 -6.52 -15.42
CA CYS A 411 17.90 -5.11 -15.07
C CYS A 411 19.21 -4.49 -15.57
N LYS A 412 20.34 -5.20 -15.45
CA LYS A 412 21.66 -4.73 -15.90
C LYS A 412 21.72 -4.45 -17.41
N ARG A 413 20.94 -5.18 -18.22
CA ARG A 413 20.75 -4.95 -19.65
C ARG A 413 20.03 -3.62 -19.97
N LYS A 414 19.66 -2.83 -18.95
CA LYS A 414 18.78 -1.65 -19.05
C LYS A 414 17.36 -2.03 -19.52
N PHE A 415 16.94 -3.24 -19.15
CA PHE A 415 15.69 -3.84 -19.54
C PHE A 415 14.84 -4.14 -18.29
N PRO A 416 13.54 -3.76 -18.26
CA PRO A 416 12.87 -2.76 -19.09
C PRO A 416 13.25 -1.31 -18.71
N ARG A 417 13.02 -0.36 -19.63
CA ARG A 417 13.02 1.07 -19.27
C ARG A 417 11.67 1.45 -18.68
N VAL A 418 11.61 1.56 -17.37
CA VAL A 418 10.40 1.97 -16.65
C VAL A 418 10.32 3.49 -16.59
N ARG A 419 9.17 4.05 -16.97
CA ARG A 419 8.86 5.47 -16.74
C ARG A 419 8.53 5.66 -15.25
N GLY A 420 9.33 6.47 -14.57
CA GLY A 420 9.04 6.90 -13.20
C GLY A 420 8.40 8.29 -13.22
N SER A 421 7.39 8.49 -12.40
CA SER A 421 6.62 9.74 -12.29
C SER A 421 7.05 10.64 -11.12
N LEU A 422 7.83 10.11 -10.17
CA LEU A 422 8.20 10.79 -8.92
C LEU A 422 9.08 12.05 -9.09
N GLN A 423 9.51 12.40 -10.30
CA GLN A 423 10.28 13.63 -10.55
C GLN A 423 9.47 14.78 -11.16
N GLY A 424 8.14 14.67 -11.30
CA GLY A 424 7.37 15.66 -12.06
C GLY A 424 7.83 15.79 -13.53
N ALA A 425 8.76 14.94 -13.94
CA ALA A 425 9.35 14.85 -15.26
C ALA A 425 9.14 13.40 -15.71
N ASN A 426 8.53 13.22 -16.89
CA ASN A 426 8.34 11.95 -17.58
C ASN A 426 9.70 11.34 -18.01
N ARG A 427 10.64 11.16 -17.07
CA ARG A 427 11.99 10.68 -17.37
C ARG A 427 12.06 9.18 -17.06
N PRO A 428 12.40 8.34 -18.05
CA PRO A 428 12.69 6.93 -17.78
C PRO A 428 13.87 6.84 -16.82
N TYR A 429 13.82 5.90 -15.88
CA TYR A 429 14.94 5.62 -14.98
C TYR A 429 15.47 4.20 -15.21
N SER A 430 16.70 3.98 -14.75
CA SER A 430 17.36 2.68 -14.87
C SER A 430 17.02 1.81 -13.67
N LEU A 431 16.35 0.68 -13.90
CA LEU A 431 16.12 -0.34 -12.87
C LEU A 431 17.43 -0.85 -12.26
N TRP A 432 18.48 -0.99 -13.08
CA TRP A 432 19.82 -1.33 -12.58
C TRP A 432 20.38 -0.30 -11.60
N LYS A 433 20.21 1.00 -11.89
CA LYS A 433 20.66 2.04 -10.98
C LYS A 433 19.90 1.96 -9.64
N ALA A 434 18.57 1.88 -9.69
CA ALA A 434 17.74 1.75 -8.49
C ALA A 434 18.08 0.49 -7.67
N LEU A 435 18.37 -0.64 -8.34
CA LEU A 435 18.81 -1.87 -7.69
C LEU A 435 20.14 -1.73 -6.96
N LYS A 436 21.14 -1.10 -7.61
CA LYS A 436 22.44 -0.86 -7.00
C LYS A 436 22.35 0.09 -5.81
N ASP A 437 21.60 1.19 -5.96
CA ASP A 437 21.46 2.20 -4.93
C ASP A 437 20.77 1.59 -3.70
N GLY A 438 19.70 0.79 -3.93
CA GLY A 438 19.06 0.05 -2.87
C GLY A 438 19.93 -1.01 -2.21
N HIS A 439 20.71 -1.77 -3.00
CA HIS A 439 21.66 -2.75 -2.45
C HIS A 439 22.73 -2.12 -1.57
N SER A 440 23.26 -0.96 -1.96
CA SER A 440 24.23 -0.21 -1.15
C SER A 440 23.64 0.19 0.20
N LYS A 441 22.39 0.68 0.21
CA LYS A 441 21.70 1.11 1.42
C LYS A 441 21.37 -0.04 2.38
N VAL A 442 20.90 -1.17 1.84
CA VAL A 442 20.66 -2.39 2.63
C VAL A 442 21.96 -2.85 3.32
N ASN A 443 23.09 -2.84 2.61
CA ASN A 443 24.38 -3.24 3.17
C ASN A 443 24.88 -2.30 4.28
N SER A 444 24.63 -1.00 4.17
CA SER A 444 25.09 -0.04 5.18
C SER A 444 24.27 -0.05 6.47
N GLU A 445 23.00 -0.45 6.40
CA GLU A 445 22.03 -0.24 7.49
C GLU A 445 21.55 -1.54 8.19
N SER A 446 22.06 -2.73 7.82
CA SER A 446 21.70 -4.03 8.44
C SER A 446 20.20 -4.27 8.60
N MET A 447 19.46 -3.99 7.53
CA MET A 447 18.00 -3.97 7.54
C MET A 447 17.36 -5.36 7.60
N SER A 448 16.14 -5.40 8.12
CA SER A 448 15.22 -6.54 8.10
C SER A 448 14.45 -6.62 6.77
N LEU A 449 13.79 -7.75 6.50
CA LEU A 449 13.19 -8.04 5.19
C LEU A 449 12.11 -7.03 4.77
N TRP A 450 11.27 -6.60 5.70
CA TRP A 450 10.21 -5.62 5.41
C TRP A 450 10.77 -4.22 5.12
N GLU A 451 11.97 -3.90 5.64
CA GLU A 451 12.67 -2.64 5.35
C GLU A 451 13.26 -2.63 3.93
N TYR A 452 13.54 -3.81 3.35
CA TYR A 452 14.04 -3.89 1.98
C TYR A 452 13.00 -3.37 0.98
N GLU A 453 11.72 -3.63 1.22
CA GLU A 453 10.63 -3.13 0.36
C GLU A 453 10.51 -1.60 0.42
N SER A 454 10.88 -0.97 1.54
CA SER A 454 10.95 0.50 1.65
C SER A 454 12.09 1.12 0.84
N ILE A 455 13.08 0.30 0.45
CA ILE A 455 14.23 0.75 -0.32
C ILE A 455 14.01 0.57 -1.82
N TYR A 456 13.20 -0.38 -2.25
CA TYR A 456 13.04 -0.67 -3.68
C TYR A 456 11.77 -0.03 -4.23
N ARG A 457 11.83 0.46 -5.48
CA ARG A 457 10.65 1.06 -6.12
C ARG A 457 9.55 0.00 -6.37
N PRO A 458 8.25 0.33 -6.28
CA PRO A 458 7.16 -0.61 -6.48
C PRO A 458 7.17 -1.23 -7.88
N SER A 459 7.53 -0.44 -8.90
CA SER A 459 7.66 -0.94 -10.27
C SER A 459 8.81 -1.94 -10.46
N LEU A 460 9.91 -1.78 -9.72
CA LEU A 460 11.02 -2.72 -9.72
C LEU A 460 10.58 -4.05 -9.08
N LEU A 461 9.92 -3.98 -7.92
CA LEU A 461 9.42 -5.15 -7.19
C LEU A 461 8.35 -5.90 -8.00
N HIS A 462 7.45 -5.17 -8.65
CA HIS A 462 6.42 -5.79 -9.50
C HIS A 462 7.01 -6.38 -10.79
N MET A 463 8.07 -5.79 -11.37
CA MET A 463 8.77 -6.42 -12.49
C MET A 463 9.40 -7.75 -12.07
N MET A 464 9.97 -7.83 -10.86
CA MET A 464 10.53 -9.07 -10.32
C MET A 464 9.45 -10.15 -10.16
N GLU A 465 8.29 -9.78 -9.62
CA GLU A 465 7.10 -10.65 -9.54
C GLU A 465 6.67 -11.12 -10.93
N LEU A 466 6.51 -10.20 -11.88
CA LEU A 466 6.06 -10.49 -13.24
C LEU A 466 6.97 -11.48 -13.99
N VAL A 467 8.28 -11.27 -13.95
CA VAL A 467 9.27 -12.20 -14.55
C VAL A 467 9.17 -13.58 -13.91
N SER A 468 8.98 -13.63 -12.59
CA SER A 468 8.87 -14.89 -11.86
C SER A 468 7.59 -15.64 -12.21
N LEU A 469 6.45 -14.95 -12.28
CA LEU A 469 5.17 -15.53 -12.71
C LEU A 469 5.22 -16.07 -14.14
N LEU A 470 5.91 -15.37 -15.05
CA LEU A 470 6.13 -15.84 -16.42
C LEU A 470 6.96 -17.14 -16.46
N VAL A 471 7.99 -17.25 -15.64
CA VAL A 471 8.81 -18.49 -15.58
C VAL A 471 8.00 -19.64 -14.97
N ILE A 472 7.18 -19.37 -13.96
CA ILE A 472 6.26 -20.36 -13.38
C ILE A 472 5.23 -20.82 -14.41
N TRP A 473 4.64 -19.90 -15.18
CA TRP A 473 3.69 -20.19 -16.25
C TRP A 473 4.19 -21.28 -17.21
N LYS A 474 5.48 -21.24 -17.56
CA LYS A 474 6.13 -22.21 -18.43
C LYS A 474 6.27 -23.62 -17.84
N SER A 475 6.26 -23.76 -16.51
CA SER A 475 6.56 -25.03 -15.85
C SER A 475 5.45 -26.08 -15.98
N ASP A 476 4.29 -25.69 -16.49
CA ASP A 476 3.24 -26.62 -16.88
C ASP A 476 3.44 -27.03 -18.34
N ASN A 477 3.72 -28.31 -18.58
CA ASN A 477 3.94 -28.85 -19.93
C ASN A 477 2.76 -28.62 -20.88
N THR A 478 1.58 -28.28 -20.34
CA THR A 478 0.36 -27.98 -21.12
C THR A 478 0.24 -26.51 -21.52
N ILE A 479 0.94 -25.59 -20.84
CA ILE A 479 0.75 -24.14 -20.98
C ILE A 479 2.05 -23.46 -21.41
N ASN A 480 2.13 -23.01 -22.66
CA ASN A 480 3.40 -22.55 -23.25
C ASN A 480 3.31 -21.25 -24.07
N ARG A 481 2.14 -20.62 -24.16
CA ARG A 481 1.93 -19.46 -25.03
C ARG A 481 2.03 -18.15 -24.25
N PHE A 482 2.79 -17.21 -24.78
CA PHE A 482 2.96 -15.88 -24.20
C PHE A 482 1.63 -15.11 -24.19
N GLU A 483 0.86 -15.25 -25.26
CA GLU A 483 -0.44 -14.60 -25.44
C GLU A 483 -1.43 -15.03 -24.36
N GLN A 484 -1.44 -16.32 -24.02
CA GLN A 484 -2.28 -16.86 -22.95
C GLN A 484 -1.85 -16.34 -21.58
N PHE A 485 -0.54 -16.21 -21.31
CA PHE A 485 -0.04 -15.60 -20.09
C PHE A 485 -0.51 -14.14 -19.96
N VAL A 486 -0.32 -13.35 -21.02
CA VAL A 486 -0.73 -11.94 -21.06
C VAL A 486 -2.24 -11.81 -20.87
N GLN A 487 -3.01 -12.65 -21.55
CA GLN A 487 -4.46 -12.68 -21.44
C GLN A 487 -4.90 -13.01 -20.00
N PHE A 488 -4.36 -14.07 -19.40
CA PHE A 488 -4.70 -14.49 -18.06
C PHE A 488 -4.32 -13.45 -16.98
N ARG A 489 -3.14 -12.83 -17.11
CA ARG A 489 -2.72 -11.72 -16.25
C ARG A 489 -3.68 -10.53 -16.32
N LYS A 490 -4.11 -10.19 -17.54
CA LYS A 490 -5.11 -9.15 -17.75
C LYS A 490 -6.45 -9.51 -17.14
N GLU A 491 -6.95 -10.74 -17.34
CA GLU A 491 -8.18 -11.23 -16.72
C GLU A 491 -8.15 -11.11 -15.19
N ILE A 492 -7.03 -11.48 -14.55
CA ILE A 492 -6.85 -11.35 -13.09
C ILE A 492 -6.98 -9.89 -12.66
N LEU A 493 -6.19 -8.98 -13.24
CA LEU A 493 -6.18 -7.57 -12.83
C LEU A 493 -7.52 -6.89 -13.14
N ASP A 494 -8.14 -7.20 -14.28
CA ASP A 494 -9.41 -6.62 -14.70
C ASP A 494 -10.54 -7.07 -13.76
N THR A 495 -10.57 -8.35 -13.39
CA THR A 495 -11.56 -8.89 -12.46
C THR A 495 -11.36 -8.33 -11.05
N GLN A 496 -10.12 -8.20 -10.58
CA GLN A 496 -9.80 -7.55 -9.29
C GLN A 496 -10.30 -6.09 -9.25
N ILE A 497 -10.10 -5.34 -10.34
CA ILE A 497 -10.60 -3.97 -10.50
C ILE A 497 -12.14 -3.96 -10.45
N MET A 498 -12.81 -4.85 -11.17
CA MET A 498 -14.28 -4.97 -11.16
C MET A 498 -14.84 -5.28 -9.77
N VAL A 499 -14.22 -6.21 -9.03
CA VAL A 499 -14.61 -6.52 -7.64
C VAL A 499 -14.42 -5.30 -6.74
N ASN A 500 -13.30 -4.58 -6.86
CA ASN A 500 -13.06 -3.36 -6.09
C ASN A 500 -14.04 -2.22 -6.46
N ASP A 501 -14.51 -2.16 -7.71
CA ASP A 501 -15.60 -1.24 -8.13
C ASP A 501 -16.93 -1.59 -7.47
N ALA A 502 -17.26 -2.88 -7.35
CA ALA A 502 -18.46 -3.34 -6.64
C ALA A 502 -18.43 -2.99 -5.14
N LEU A 503 -17.24 -2.86 -4.55
CA LEU A 503 -17.03 -2.48 -3.14
C LEU A 503 -17.01 -0.96 -2.90
N ASP A 504 -17.20 -0.12 -3.94
CA ASP A 504 -17.08 1.34 -3.78
C ASP A 504 -18.04 1.92 -2.73
N GLY A 505 -17.44 2.53 -1.72
CA GLY A 505 -18.09 3.12 -0.56
C GLY A 505 -18.76 2.14 0.40
N GLU A 506 -18.59 0.82 0.22
CA GLU A 506 -19.06 -0.14 1.21
C GLU A 506 -18.45 0.15 2.59
N HIS A 507 -19.20 -0.23 3.63
CA HIS A 507 -18.72 -0.09 4.99
C HIS A 507 -17.50 -1.01 5.21
N HIS A 508 -16.51 -0.59 6.02
CA HIS A 508 -15.30 -1.38 6.24
C HIS A 508 -15.62 -2.82 6.74
N SER A 509 -16.59 -2.96 7.64
CA SER A 509 -17.03 -4.27 8.13
C SER A 509 -17.59 -5.18 7.02
N HIS A 510 -18.16 -4.60 5.96
CA HIS A 510 -18.64 -5.34 4.80
C HIS A 510 -17.47 -5.95 4.03
N VAL A 511 -16.47 -5.11 3.72
CA VAL A 511 -15.24 -5.53 3.01
C VAL A 511 -14.52 -6.65 3.79
N ILE A 512 -14.41 -6.49 5.12
CA ILE A 512 -13.75 -7.48 5.98
C ILE A 512 -14.54 -8.79 6.04
N LYS A 513 -15.87 -8.73 6.17
CA LYS A 513 -16.72 -9.93 6.14
C LYS A 513 -16.61 -10.67 4.81
N LEU A 514 -16.58 -9.96 3.68
CA LEU A 514 -16.39 -10.56 2.37
C LEU A 514 -15.06 -11.31 2.30
N ALA A 515 -13.97 -10.64 2.68
CA ALA A 515 -12.64 -11.26 2.73
C ALA A 515 -12.63 -12.53 3.58
N ASN A 516 -13.26 -12.48 4.77
CA ASN A 516 -13.35 -13.62 5.67
C ASN A 516 -14.13 -14.79 5.02
N ILE A 517 -15.32 -14.53 4.47
CA ILE A 517 -16.15 -15.56 3.80
C ILE A 517 -15.38 -16.22 2.64
N LEU A 518 -14.78 -15.42 1.77
CA LEU A 518 -14.02 -15.94 0.62
C LEU A 518 -12.81 -16.78 1.09
N SER A 519 -12.10 -16.32 2.12
CA SER A 519 -10.96 -17.04 2.68
C SER A 519 -11.33 -18.32 3.44
N LEU A 520 -12.56 -18.43 3.93
CA LEU A 520 -13.10 -19.62 4.60
C LEU A 520 -13.60 -20.68 3.60
N GLN A 521 -14.13 -20.25 2.45
CA GLN A 521 -14.55 -21.15 1.37
C GLN A 521 -13.36 -21.85 0.71
N LYS A 522 -12.18 -21.24 0.79
CA LYS A 522 -10.92 -21.79 0.29
C LYS A 522 -10.19 -22.48 1.44
N ASP A 523 -10.58 -23.71 1.75
CA ASP A 523 -9.77 -24.55 2.64
C ASP A 523 -8.36 -24.68 2.01
N PRO A 524 -7.27 -24.62 2.79
CA PRO A 524 -5.95 -24.92 2.28
C PRO A 524 -5.95 -26.40 1.92
N LEU A 525 -6.29 -26.70 0.66
CA LEU A 525 -6.21 -28.02 0.08
C LEU A 525 -4.87 -28.62 0.51
N GLY A 526 -4.90 -29.75 1.22
CA GLY A 526 -3.70 -30.47 1.60
C GLY A 526 -2.84 -30.69 0.36
N ASN A 527 -1.51 -30.59 0.47
CA ASN A 527 -0.58 -30.85 -0.62
C ASN A 527 -0.77 -32.28 -1.16
N SER A 528 -1.74 -32.51 -2.04
CA SER A 528 -1.84 -33.73 -2.81
C SER A 528 -0.71 -33.71 -3.83
N SER A 529 0.04 -34.80 -3.89
CA SER A 529 1.12 -35.02 -4.85
C SER A 529 0.64 -35.07 -6.31
N ASP A 530 -0.67 -35.02 -6.53
CA ASP A 530 -1.32 -35.27 -7.82
C ASP A 530 -1.86 -33.98 -8.47
N GLU A 531 -1.83 -32.84 -7.78
CA GLU A 531 -2.26 -31.57 -8.38
C GLU A 531 -1.24 -31.03 -9.41
N PRO A 532 -1.70 -30.43 -10.52
CA PRO A 532 -0.82 -29.79 -11.51
C PRO A 532 0.09 -28.73 -10.86
N VAL A 533 1.33 -28.67 -11.32
CA VAL A 533 2.34 -27.69 -10.86
C VAL A 533 1.79 -26.27 -10.96
N PHE A 534 1.09 -25.94 -12.05
CA PHE A 534 0.39 -24.68 -12.23
C PHE A 534 -0.60 -24.36 -11.09
N MET A 535 -1.49 -25.30 -10.75
CA MET A 535 -2.42 -25.11 -9.62
C MET A 535 -1.67 -24.93 -8.30
N ARG A 536 -0.59 -25.68 -8.04
CA ARG A 536 0.16 -25.53 -6.78
C ARG A 536 0.76 -24.13 -6.62
N PHE A 537 1.28 -23.54 -7.70
CA PHE A 537 1.90 -22.22 -7.65
C PHE A 537 0.89 -21.07 -7.63
N TRP A 538 -0.26 -21.25 -8.28
CA TRP A 538 -1.26 -20.17 -8.42
C TRP A 538 -2.41 -20.27 -7.40
N LYS A 539 -2.75 -21.48 -6.90
CA LYS A 539 -3.85 -21.74 -5.96
C LYS A 539 -3.46 -21.98 -4.49
N LYS A 540 -2.29 -22.55 -4.16
CA LYS A 540 -2.11 -23.18 -2.83
C LYS A 540 -1.28 -22.44 -1.78
N ALA A 541 -1.84 -22.40 -0.57
CA ALA A 541 -1.23 -22.27 0.76
C ALA A 541 -0.02 -21.33 0.87
N ASP A 542 -0.18 -20.11 0.39
CA ASP A 542 0.75 -19.04 0.70
C ASP A 542 0.76 -18.83 2.24
N PRO A 543 1.89 -19.03 2.95
CA PRO A 543 2.03 -18.71 4.36
C PRO A 543 1.65 -17.26 4.67
N LYS A 544 1.80 -16.35 3.70
CA LYS A 544 1.32 -14.97 3.76
C LYS A 544 -0.19 -14.94 3.85
N ILE A 545 -0.93 -15.69 3.03
CA ILE A 545 -2.40 -15.78 3.12
C ILE A 545 -2.86 -16.35 4.46
N LYS A 546 -2.18 -17.38 4.99
CA LYS A 546 -2.45 -17.87 6.35
C LYS A 546 -2.15 -16.83 7.42
N SER A 547 -1.06 -16.08 7.26
CA SER A 547 -0.68 -14.97 8.15
C SER A 547 -1.70 -13.84 8.10
N LEU A 548 -2.17 -13.47 6.91
CA LEU A 548 -3.18 -12.43 6.69
C LEU A 548 -4.55 -12.83 7.22
N ARG A 549 -4.95 -14.08 7.00
CA ARG A 549 -6.18 -14.62 7.59
C ARG A 549 -6.07 -14.63 9.11
N LYS A 550 -4.96 -15.10 9.67
CA LYS A 550 -4.70 -15.04 11.12
C LYS A 550 -4.74 -13.59 11.62
N HIS A 551 -4.19 -12.64 10.88
CA HIS A 551 -4.20 -11.23 11.21
C HIS A 551 -5.64 -10.67 11.26
N VAL A 552 -6.42 -10.93 10.21
CA VAL A 552 -7.85 -10.57 10.17
C VAL A 552 -8.61 -11.20 11.33
N ASP A 553 -8.42 -12.50 11.58
CA ASP A 553 -9.06 -13.24 12.68
C ASP A 553 -8.69 -12.69 14.05
N GLU A 554 -7.42 -12.32 14.26
CA GLU A 554 -6.93 -11.72 15.50
C GLU A 554 -7.57 -10.37 15.75
N HIS A 555 -7.73 -9.54 14.72
CA HIS A 555 -8.41 -8.24 14.85
C HIS A 555 -9.91 -8.40 15.07
N LEU A 556 -10.57 -9.34 14.38
CA LEU A 556 -12.00 -9.61 14.55
C LEU A 556 -12.36 -10.15 15.94
N LYS A 557 -11.42 -10.82 16.63
CA LYS A 557 -11.62 -11.37 17.98
C LYS A 557 -11.36 -10.36 19.11
N ARG A 558 -10.84 -9.16 18.81
CA ARG A 558 -10.51 -8.16 19.84
C ARG A 558 -11.78 -7.55 20.41
N LYS A 559 -11.90 -7.54 21.74
CA LYS A 559 -12.91 -6.75 22.45
C LYS A 559 -12.51 -5.27 22.45
N SER A 560 -13.48 -4.37 22.46
CA SER A 560 -13.24 -2.93 22.68
C SER A 560 -12.42 -2.70 23.96
N LEU A 561 -11.41 -1.82 23.85
CA LEU A 561 -10.70 -1.26 25.00
C LEU A 561 -11.15 0.20 25.10
N ARG A 562 -11.71 0.60 26.24
CA ARG A 562 -12.03 2.01 26.51
C ARG A 562 -10.74 2.78 26.76
N TRP A 563 -10.62 3.96 26.15
CA TRP A 563 -9.60 4.92 26.55
C TRP A 563 -9.84 5.36 28.00
N PRO A 564 -8.79 5.62 28.81
CA PRO A 564 -8.98 6.22 30.13
C PRO A 564 -9.68 7.58 29.96
N SER A 565 -10.77 7.78 30.69
CA SER A 565 -11.50 9.05 30.80
C SER A 565 -10.63 10.16 31.39
#